data_AF-H8LP88-F1
#
_entry.id   AF-H8LP88-F1
#
_cell.length_a   1.000
_cell.length_b   1.000
_cell.length_c   1.000
_cell.angle_alpha   90.00
_cell.angle_beta   90.00
_cell.angle_gamma   90.00
#
_symmetry.space_group_name_H-M   'P 1'
#
loop_
_entity.id
_entity.type
_entity.pdbx_description
1 polymer ?
#
loop_
_entity_poly.entity_id
_entity_poly.type
_entity_poly.pdbx_seq_one_letter_code
_entity_poly.pdbx_strand_id
1 'polypeptide(L)'
;MIACRMAQGMSSMGKVIGADVYLTEFIKPPVQYPTVATLDSFCILGGFGALCLASLVTSFGFSWRIAFLIGAGITIVGVIGRTSLRETLEFVDAKRYLRKTLEQANIDPKKISNIKTIIAFFLLDCTGPVAFYVSYIYCANILKIL
;
A
#
# COMPACT_ATOMS: atom_id res chain seq x y z
N MET A 1 -19.76 4.79 -1.56
CA MET A 1 -18.54 4.56 -2.37
C MET A 1 -17.30 5.22 -1.75
N ILE A 2 -17.37 6.46 -1.26
CA ILE A 2 -16.21 7.22 -0.74
C ILE A 2 -15.48 6.49 0.41
N ALA A 3 -16.20 6.05 1.45
CA ALA A 3 -15.59 5.31 2.57
C ALA A 3 -14.87 4.02 2.14
N CYS A 4 -15.48 3.24 1.24
CA CYS A 4 -14.88 2.03 0.70
C CYS A 4 -13.61 2.34 -0.12
N ARG A 5 -13.59 3.45 -0.86
CA ARG A 5 -12.43 3.93 -1.62
C ARG A 5 -11.29 4.39 -0.71
N MET A 6 -11.61 5.06 0.40
CA MET A 6 -10.63 5.42 1.42
C MET A 6 -10.01 4.17 2.06
N ALA A 7 -10.85 3.20 2.45
CA ALA A 7 -10.38 1.93 3.00
C ALA A 7 -9.53 1.13 2.00
N GLN A 8 -9.90 1.12 0.71
CA GLN A 8 -9.11 0.51 -0.36
C GLN A 8 -7.72 1.16 -0.49
N GLY A 9 -7.65 2.48 -0.49
CA GLY A 9 -6.39 3.23 -0.56
C GLY A 9 -5.46 2.94 0.62
N MET A 10 -6.00 2.93 1.83
CA MET A 10 -5.24 2.59 3.04
C MET A 10 -4.75 1.13 3.00
N SER A 11 -5.59 0.21 2.51
CA SER A 11 -5.19 -1.20 2.34
C SER A 11 -4.10 -1.38 1.28
N SER A 12 -4.14 -0.65 0.17
CA SER A 12 -3.11 -0.73 -0.87
C SER A 12 -1.76 -0.21 -0.38
N MET A 13 -1.74 0.90 0.37
CA MET A 13 -0.51 1.45 0.95
C MET A 13 0.15 0.42 1.87
N GLY A 14 -0.62 -0.18 2.79
CA GLY A 14 -0.09 -1.21 3.70
C GLY A 14 0.42 -2.45 2.98
N LYS A 15 -0.12 -2.78 1.79
CA LYS A 15 0.36 -3.91 0.98
C LYS A 15 1.71 -3.64 0.32
N VAL A 16 1.94 -2.42 -0.16
CA VAL A 16 3.21 -2.06 -0.81
C VAL A 16 4.31 -1.99 0.24
N ILE A 17 4.12 -1.19 1.30
CA ILE A 17 5.10 -1.04 2.37
C ILE A 17 5.39 -2.38 3.06
N GLY A 18 4.34 -3.18 3.34
CA GLY A 18 4.52 -4.50 3.95
C GLY A 18 5.29 -5.47 3.04
N ALA A 19 5.14 -5.36 1.72
CA ALA A 19 5.89 -6.19 0.78
C ALA A 19 7.35 -5.75 0.63
N ASP A 20 7.64 -4.44 0.66
CA ASP A 20 9.01 -3.93 0.66
C ASP A 20 9.77 -4.39 1.91
N VAL A 21 9.15 -4.26 3.09
CA VAL A 21 9.71 -4.76 4.35
C VAL A 21 9.92 -6.28 4.28
N TYR A 22 8.93 -7.03 3.82
CA TYR A 22 9.06 -8.49 3.69
C TYR A 22 10.22 -8.89 2.77
N LEU A 23 10.37 -8.24 1.61
CA LEU A 23 11.42 -8.54 0.64
C LEU A 23 12.81 -8.18 1.15
N THR A 24 12.94 -7.05 1.86
CA THR A 24 14.22 -6.61 2.45
C THR A 24 14.65 -7.50 3.61
N GLU A 25 13.72 -8.04 4.39
CA GLU A 25 14.01 -9.01 5.45
C GLU A 25 14.30 -10.42 4.90
N PHE A 26 13.62 -10.82 3.82
CA PHE A 26 13.75 -12.15 3.25
C PHE A 26 15.00 -12.32 2.38
N ILE A 27 15.38 -11.29 1.61
CA ILE A 27 16.49 -11.32 0.66
C ILE A 27 17.65 -10.53 1.20
N LYS A 28 18.82 -11.16 1.30
CA LYS A 28 20.04 -10.49 1.78
C LYS A 28 20.68 -9.62 0.68
N PRO A 29 21.40 -8.55 1.05
CA PRO A 29 22.19 -7.78 0.10
C PRO A 29 23.20 -8.66 -0.66
N PRO A 30 23.54 -8.32 -1.92
CA PRO A 30 23.14 -7.10 -2.66
C PRO A 30 21.84 -7.24 -3.48
N VAL A 31 21.28 -8.45 -3.61
CA VAL A 31 20.14 -8.72 -4.51
C VAL A 31 18.83 -8.09 -4.00
N GLN A 32 18.76 -7.72 -2.73
CA GLN A 32 17.59 -7.05 -2.14
C GLN A 32 17.16 -5.78 -2.90
N TYR A 33 18.11 -4.95 -3.34
CA TYR A 33 17.81 -3.64 -3.95
C TYR A 33 17.10 -3.78 -5.30
N PRO A 34 17.60 -4.58 -6.27
CA PRO A 34 16.87 -4.77 -7.51
C PRO A 34 15.53 -5.49 -7.29
N THR A 35 15.39 -6.35 -6.27
CA THR A 35 14.11 -7.01 -6.00
C THR A 35 13.04 -6.05 -5.46
N VAL A 36 13.41 -5.09 -4.62
CA VAL A 36 12.48 -4.02 -4.18
C VAL A 36 12.13 -3.12 -5.37
N ALA A 37 13.10 -2.78 -6.22
CA ALA A 37 12.85 -1.96 -7.41
C ALA A 37 11.91 -2.63 -8.44
N THR A 38 11.99 -3.96 -8.60
CA THR A 38 11.06 -4.67 -9.47
C THR A 38 9.65 -4.68 -8.91
N LEU A 39 9.46 -4.70 -7.58
CA LEU A 39 8.15 -4.56 -6.96
C LEU A 39 7.49 -3.22 -7.35
N ASP A 40 8.22 -2.12 -7.19
CA ASP A 40 7.71 -0.79 -7.56
C ASP A 40 7.38 -0.71 -9.06
N SER A 41 8.20 -1.32 -9.90
CA SER A 41 7.94 -1.45 -11.33
C SER A 41 6.60 -2.18 -11.61
N PHE A 42 6.30 -3.25 -10.87
CA PHE A 42 5.00 -3.95 -10.98
C PHE A 42 3.83 -3.10 -10.47
N CYS A 43 4.03 -2.25 -9.47
CA CYS A 43 3.00 -1.30 -9.02
C CYS A 43 2.65 -0.30 -10.12
N ILE A 44 3.65 0.24 -10.83
CA ILE A 44 3.45 1.15 -11.97
C ILE A 44 2.74 0.43 -13.11
N LEU A 45 3.15 -0.80 -13.45
CA LEU A 45 2.47 -1.63 -14.46
C LEU A 45 1.01 -1.91 -14.10
N GLY A 46 0.71 -2.15 -12.82
CA GLY A 46 -0.66 -2.28 -12.33
C GLY A 46 -1.49 -1.02 -12.56
N GLY A 47 -0.90 0.16 -12.32
CA GLY A 47 -1.51 1.46 -12.63
C GLY A 47 -1.80 1.64 -14.12
N PHE A 48 -0.84 1.28 -14.98
CA PHE A 48 -1.04 1.28 -16.43
C PHE A 48 -2.17 0.34 -16.87
N GLY A 49 -2.23 -0.87 -16.31
CA GLY A 49 -3.33 -1.82 -16.55
C GLY A 49 -4.70 -1.26 -16.13
N ALA A 50 -4.76 -0.56 -15.00
CA ALA A 50 -5.98 0.11 -14.55
C ALA A 50 -6.41 1.24 -15.49
N LEU A 51 -5.47 2.03 -16.02
CA LEU A 51 -5.74 3.07 -17.03
C LEU A 51 -6.23 2.47 -18.34
N CYS A 52 -5.62 1.39 -18.81
CA CYS A 52 -6.06 0.67 -20.00
C CYS A 52 -7.50 0.16 -19.85
N LEU A 53 -7.81 -0.45 -18.70
CA LEU A 53 -9.16 -0.92 -18.39
C LEU A 53 -10.16 0.23 -18.32
N ALA A 54 -9.79 1.35 -17.70
CA ALA A 54 -10.63 2.55 -17.64
C ALA A 54 -10.91 3.10 -19.04
N SER A 55 -9.88 3.22 -19.88
CA SER A 55 -10.02 3.67 -21.26
C SER A 55 -10.94 2.76 -22.07
N LEU A 56 -10.83 1.44 -21.91
CA LEU A 56 -11.69 0.49 -22.60
C LEU A 56 -13.14 0.58 -22.13
N VAL A 57 -13.37 0.67 -20.82
CA VAL A 57 -14.72 0.83 -20.26
C VAL A 57 -15.38 2.12 -20.75
N THR A 58 -14.63 3.23 -20.81
CA THR A 58 -15.15 4.52 -21.28
C THR A 58 -15.40 4.54 -22.78
N SER A 59 -14.52 3.97 -23.60
CA SER A 59 -14.67 3.99 -25.07
C SER A 59 -15.82 3.11 -25.58
N PHE A 60 -16.08 1.96 -24.95
CA PHE A 60 -17.14 1.03 -25.36
C PHE A 60 -18.47 1.25 -24.61
N GLY A 61 -18.56 2.25 -23.73
CA GLY A 61 -19.77 2.54 -22.96
C GLY A 61 -20.15 1.46 -21.95
N PHE A 62 -19.18 0.66 -21.50
CA PHE A 62 -19.42 -0.38 -20.50
C PHE A 62 -19.76 0.23 -19.13
N SER A 63 -20.48 -0.55 -18.32
CA SER A 63 -20.74 -0.18 -16.93
C SER A 63 -19.44 -0.15 -16.12
N TRP A 64 -19.21 0.95 -15.40
CA TRP A 64 -18.07 1.12 -14.48
C TRP A 64 -17.92 -0.03 -13.47
N ARG A 65 -19.01 -0.73 -13.14
CA ARG A 65 -19.03 -1.89 -12.23
C ARG A 65 -18.11 -3.03 -12.68
N ILE A 66 -17.92 -3.21 -13.99
CA ILE A 66 -17.06 -4.27 -14.54
C ILE A 66 -15.61 -4.06 -14.11
N ALA A 67 -15.13 -2.82 -14.12
CA ALA A 67 -13.78 -2.51 -13.65
C ALA A 67 -13.58 -2.85 -12.16
N PHE A 68 -14.62 -2.66 -11.34
CA PHE A 68 -14.59 -3.04 -9.93
C PHE A 68 -14.61 -4.55 -9.73
N LEU A 69 -15.39 -5.29 -10.52
CA LEU A 69 -15.44 -6.75 -10.45
C LEU A 69 -14.08 -7.37 -10.83
N ILE A 70 -13.42 -6.84 -11.85
CA ILE A 70 -12.06 -7.26 -12.22
C ILE A 70 -11.08 -7.01 -11.07
N GLY A 71 -11.13 -5.82 -10.45
CA GLY A 71 -10.31 -5.52 -9.28
C GLY A 71 -10.57 -6.44 -8.08
N ALA A 72 -11.83 -6.85 -7.87
CA ALA A 72 -12.19 -7.82 -6.85
C ALA A 72 -11.57 -9.20 -7.13
N GLY A 73 -11.61 -9.66 -8.38
CA GLY A 73 -10.97 -10.91 -8.81
C GLY A 73 -9.46 -10.91 -8.54
N ILE A 74 -8.76 -9.84 -8.92
CA ILE A 74 -7.32 -9.66 -8.66
C ILE A 74 -7.02 -9.71 -7.15
N THR A 75 -7.91 -9.11 -6.34
CA THR A 75 -7.77 -9.09 -4.89
C THR A 75 -7.85 -10.50 -4.31
N ILE A 76 -8.77 -11.35 -4.76
CA ILE A 76 -8.91 -12.74 -4.30
C ILE A 76 -7.63 -13.52 -4.56
N VAL A 77 -7.11 -13.46 -5.78
CA VAL A 77 -5.85 -14.12 -6.16
C VAL A 77 -4.70 -13.63 -5.27
N GLY A 78 -4.62 -12.32 -5.04
CA GLY A 78 -3.61 -11.74 -4.16
C GLY A 78 -3.77 -12.12 -2.68
N VAL A 79 -4.97 -12.41 -2.19
CA VAL A 79 -5.19 -12.91 -0.82
C VAL A 79 -4.71 -14.35 -0.71
N ILE A 80 -5.07 -15.21 -1.66
CA ILE A 80 -4.65 -16.61 -1.70
C ILE A 80 -3.12 -16.69 -1.73
N GLY A 81 -2.47 -15.93 -2.60
CA GLY A 81 -1.00 -15.89 -2.66
C GLY A 81 -0.33 -15.51 -1.34
N ARG A 82 -0.90 -14.55 -0.60
CA ARG A 82 -0.37 -14.14 0.71
C ARG A 82 -0.52 -15.22 1.78
N THR A 83 -1.60 -15.99 1.76
CA THR A 83 -1.78 -17.06 2.75
C THR A 83 -0.75 -18.19 2.62
N SER A 84 -0.06 -18.29 1.48
CA SER A 84 1.00 -19.28 1.25
C SER A 84 2.40 -18.83 1.66
N LEU A 85 2.61 -17.55 1.97
CA LEU A 85 3.91 -17.02 2.36
C LEU A 85 4.20 -17.31 3.84
N ARG A 86 5.42 -17.75 4.15
CA ARG A 86 5.90 -17.86 5.53
C ARG A 86 6.41 -16.51 6.00
N GLU A 87 6.15 -16.20 7.26
CA GLU A 87 6.71 -15.04 7.96
C GLU A 87 8.26 -15.10 7.97
N THR A 88 8.90 -13.93 7.96
CA THR A 88 10.37 -13.79 8.02
C THR A 88 10.89 -14.12 9.41
N LEU A 89 12.08 -14.73 9.48
CA LEU A 89 12.70 -15.08 10.78
C LEU A 89 13.00 -13.82 11.59
N GLU A 90 13.45 -12.74 10.93
CA GLU A 90 13.75 -11.47 11.60
C GLU A 90 12.51 -10.86 12.26
N PHE A 91 11.35 -10.90 11.60
CA PHE A 91 10.09 -10.43 12.19
C PHE A 91 9.68 -11.27 13.41
N VAL A 92 9.80 -12.60 13.32
CA VAL A 92 9.48 -13.51 14.43
C VAL A 92 10.41 -13.26 15.62
N ASP A 93 11.71 -13.08 15.37
CA ASP A 93 12.70 -12.80 16.40
C ASP A 93 12.52 -11.41 17.02
N ALA A 94 12.26 -10.39 16.20
CA ALA A 94 11.97 -9.03 16.67
C ALA A 94 10.73 -9.00 17.58
N LYS A 95 9.66 -9.70 17.20
CA LYS A 95 8.46 -9.83 18.03
C LYS A 95 8.75 -10.55 19.35
N ARG A 96 9.59 -11.59 19.33
CA ARG A 96 9.99 -12.32 20.53
C ARG A 96 10.85 -11.46 21.46
N TYR A 97 11.79 -10.71 20.90
CA TYR A 97 12.64 -9.77 21.62
C TYR A 97 11.80 -8.68 22.29
N LEU A 98 10.94 -8.01 21.52
CA LEU A 98 10.05 -6.96 22.01
C LEU A 98 9.21 -7.44 23.20
N ARG A 99 8.62 -8.64 23.09
CA ARG A 99 7.84 -9.24 24.18
C ARG A 99 8.66 -9.47 25.44
N LYS A 100 9.88 -10.00 25.31
CA LYS A 100 10.78 -10.23 26.46
C LYS A 100 11.15 -8.90 27.14
N THR A 101 11.51 -7.88 26.39
CA THR A 101 11.86 -6.56 26.93
C THR A 101 10.68 -5.91 27.64
N LEU A 102 9.46 -6.08 27.12
CA LEU A 102 8.23 -5.58 27.73
C LEU A 102 7.90 -6.26 29.05
N GLU A 103 8.01 -7.60 29.08
CA GLU A 103 7.81 -8.40 30.29
C GLU A 103 8.85 -8.02 31.36
N GLN A 104 10.12 -7.80 30.98
CA GLN A 104 11.18 -7.34 31.90
C GLN A 104 10.94 -5.92 32.42
N ALA A 105 10.43 -5.01 31.59
CA ALA A 105 10.18 -3.62 31.96
C ALA A 105 8.84 -3.42 32.69
N ASN A 106 8.00 -4.47 32.79
CA ASN A 106 6.61 -4.40 33.29
C ASN A 106 5.79 -3.27 32.63
N ILE A 107 6.02 -3.05 31.33
CA ILE A 107 5.33 -2.02 30.55
C ILE A 107 4.21 -2.69 29.76
N ASP A 108 3.00 -2.16 29.87
CA ASP A 108 1.89 -2.59 29.02
C ASP A 108 2.22 -2.34 27.53
N PRO A 109 2.09 -3.34 26.65
CA PRO A 109 2.37 -3.19 25.20
C PRO A 109 1.53 -2.08 24.56
N LYS A 110 0.32 -1.82 25.08
CA LYS A 110 -0.54 -0.72 24.64
C LYS A 110 0.05 0.66 24.90
N LYS A 111 0.95 0.80 25.86
CA LYS A 111 1.61 2.07 26.21
C LYS A 111 2.70 2.46 25.22
N ILE A 112 3.29 1.50 24.49
CA ILE A 112 4.27 1.77 23.42
C ILE A 112 3.62 2.41 22.20
N SER A 113 2.38 2.03 21.89
CA SER A 113 1.65 2.56 20.74
C SER A 113 1.21 4.00 21.04
N ASN A 114 2.09 4.96 20.76
CA ASN A 114 1.74 6.37 20.83
C ASN A 114 0.90 6.73 19.61
N ILE A 115 -0.42 6.73 19.80
CA ILE A 115 -1.39 7.08 18.77
C ILE A 115 -1.09 8.45 18.12
N LYS A 116 -0.49 9.39 18.86
CA LYS A 116 -0.10 10.69 18.33
C LYS A 116 0.98 10.55 17.26
N THR A 117 1.97 9.70 17.49
CA THR A 117 3.04 9.41 16.53
C THR A 117 2.48 8.72 15.30
N ILE A 118 1.57 7.75 15.46
CA ILE A 118 0.92 7.06 14.34
C ILE A 118 0.12 8.03 13.48
N ILE A 119 -0.67 8.90 14.12
CA ILE A 119 -1.44 9.93 13.40
C ILE A 119 -0.51 10.93 12.70
N ALA A 120 0.60 11.32 13.33
CA ALA A 120 1.57 12.23 12.74
C ALA A 120 2.24 11.62 11.49
N PHE A 121 2.69 10.37 11.55
CA PHE A 121 3.22 9.66 10.39
C PHE A 121 2.17 9.51 9.29
N PHE A 122 0.94 9.14 9.64
CA PHE A 122 -0.15 9.03 8.68
C PHE A 122 -0.44 10.36 7.96
N LEU A 123 -0.41 11.48 8.68
CA LEU A 123 -0.61 12.81 8.09
C LEU A 123 0.56 13.21 7.17
N LEU A 124 1.80 12.83 7.51
CA LEU A 124 2.95 13.05 6.64
C LEU A 124 2.80 12.28 5.31
N ASP A 125 2.39 11.01 5.36
CA ASP A 125 2.16 10.20 4.16
C ASP A 125 0.99 10.73 3.31
N CYS A 126 0.00 11.38 3.93
CA CYS A 126 -1.11 12.02 3.22
C CYS A 126 -0.68 13.23 2.38
N THR A 127 0.54 13.74 2.54
CA THR A 127 1.07 14.87 1.74
C THR A 127 1.15 14.53 0.25
N GLY A 128 1.49 13.28 -0.10
CA GLY A 128 1.62 12.84 -1.49
C GLY A 128 0.33 12.99 -2.30
N PRO A 129 -0.80 12.39 -1.86
CA PRO A 129 -2.09 12.55 -2.52
C PRO A 129 -2.57 14.01 -2.63
N VAL A 130 -2.29 14.83 -1.61
CA VAL A 130 -2.63 16.27 -1.62
C VAL A 130 -1.82 16.99 -2.70
N ALA A 131 -0.51 16.75 -2.76
CA ALA A 131 0.36 17.34 -3.78
C ALA A 131 -0.06 16.92 -5.20
N PHE A 132 -0.44 15.65 -5.38
CA PHE A 132 -0.97 15.16 -6.66
C PHE A 132 -2.26 15.88 -7.06
N TYR A 133 -3.22 16.01 -6.13
CA TYR A 133 -4.48 16.71 -6.41
C TYR A 133 -4.25 18.17 -6.81
N VAL A 134 -3.43 18.89 -6.05
CA VAL A 134 -3.13 20.30 -6.32
C VAL A 134 -2.44 20.44 -7.69
N SER A 135 -1.41 19.62 -7.95
CA SER A 135 -0.60 19.75 -9.17
C SER A 135 -1.35 19.35 -10.44
N TYR A 136 -2.08 18.24 -10.42
CA TYR A 136 -2.66 17.66 -11.64
C TYR A 136 -4.14 17.97 -11.85
N ILE A 137 -4.89 18.24 -10.79
CA ILE A 137 -6.33 18.50 -10.90
C ILE A 137 -6.60 20.00 -10.77
N TYR A 138 -6.09 20.63 -9.71
CA TYR A 138 -6.35 22.04 -9.46
C TYR A 138 -5.63 22.96 -10.45
N CYS A 139 -4.30 22.81 -10.62
CA CYS A 139 -3.55 23.63 -11.59
C CYS A 139 -4.00 23.37 -13.05
N ALA A 140 -4.39 22.14 -13.40
CA ALA A 140 -4.91 21.84 -14.73
C ALA A 140 -6.24 22.56 -15.02
N ASN A 141 -7.10 22.72 -14.00
CA ASN A 141 -8.33 23.50 -14.16
C ASN A 141 -8.06 25.00 -14.32
N ILE A 142 -7.06 25.55 -13.63
CA ILE A 142 -6.64 26.94 -13.81
C ILE A 142 -6.13 27.17 -15.24
N LEU A 143 -5.30 26.26 -15.75
CA LEU A 143 -4.75 26.35 -17.10
C LEU A 143 -5.83 26.25 -18.20
N LYS A 144 -6.95 25.56 -17.95
CA LYS A 144 -8.08 25.50 -18.88
C LYS A 144 -8.93 26.77 -18.92
N ILE A 145 -8.85 27.61 -17.89
CA ILE A 145 -9.61 28.86 -17.76
C ILE A 145 -8.84 30.05 -18.35
N LEU A 146 -7.50 29.97 -18.38
CA LEU A 146 -6.61 30.92 -19.04
C LEU A 146 -6.58 30.66 -20.56
#